data_AF-A0A356SIK7-F1
#
_entry.id   AF-A0A356SIK7-F1
#
_cell.length_a   1.000
_cell.length_b   1.000
_cell.length_c   1.000
_cell.angle_alpha   90.00
_cell.angle_beta   90.00
_cell.angle_gamma   90.00
#
_symmetry.space_group_name_H-M   'P 1'
#
loop_
_entity.id
_entity.type
_entity.pdbx_description
1 polymer ?
#
loop_
_entity_poly.entity_id
_entity_poly.type
_entity_poly.pdbx_seq_one_letter_code
_entity_poly.pdbx_strand_id
1 'polypeptide(L)'
;GEPVPFCLARLPMAGENRGNLAAGGSGVVQPLSDRDYWIAERVGPALREKGLLFVGLDIIGDYLTEINVTSPTCMREIDRAEHTQIAEKLIACIERKVSSASAG
;
A
#
# COMPACT_ATOMS: atom_id res chain seq x y z
N GLY A 1 2.17 -7.78 3.95
CA GLY A 1 2.88 -9.07 3.86
C GLY A 1 3.18 -9.42 2.42
N GLU A 2 2.15 -9.38 1.58
CA GLU A 2 2.25 -9.48 0.13
C GLU A 2 1.98 -8.11 -0.50
N PRO A 3 2.77 -7.64 -1.47
CA PRO A 3 2.54 -6.37 -2.15
C PRO A 3 1.35 -6.44 -3.12
N VAL A 4 0.59 -5.35 -3.22
CA VAL A 4 -0.37 -5.13 -4.30
C VAL A 4 0.40 -4.70 -5.55
N PRO A 5 0.14 -5.25 -6.75
CA PRO A 5 1.02 -5.06 -7.92
C PRO A 5 0.99 -3.67 -8.57
N PHE A 6 0.20 -2.75 -8.01
CA PHE A 6 0.07 -1.36 -8.47
C PHE A 6 0.15 -0.41 -7.29
N CYS A 7 0.70 0.78 -7.53
CA CYS A 7 0.71 1.90 -6.59
C CYS A 7 -0.02 3.11 -7.17
N LEU A 8 -0.26 4.10 -6.32
CA LEU A 8 -0.70 5.43 -6.73
C LEU A 8 0.48 6.39 -6.62
N ALA A 9 1.14 6.68 -7.73
CA ALA A 9 2.16 7.71 -7.79
C ALA A 9 1.51 9.08 -7.62
N ARG A 10 1.95 9.83 -6.62
CA ARG A 10 1.40 11.16 -6.34
C ARG A 10 2.35 12.23 -6.87
N LEU A 11 1.91 12.94 -7.89
CA LEU A 11 2.71 13.95 -8.59
C LEU A 11 2.41 15.34 -8.01
N PRO A 12 3.44 16.10 -7.59
CA PRO A 12 3.26 17.47 -7.15
C PRO A 12 2.78 18.36 -8.30
N MET A 13 2.05 19.42 -7.97
CA MET A 13 1.74 20.48 -8.93
C MET A 13 3.00 21.28 -9.27
N ALA A 14 3.05 21.86 -10.48
CA ALA A 14 4.15 22.72 -10.89
C ALA A 14 4.31 23.89 -9.90
N GLY A 15 5.48 23.98 -9.25
CA GLY A 15 5.78 25.00 -8.24
C GLY A 15 5.58 24.57 -6.79
N GLU A 16 5.09 23.36 -6.52
CA GLU A 16 5.03 22.80 -5.16
C GLU A 16 5.96 21.60 -4.98
N ASN A 17 6.61 21.50 -3.82
CA ASN A 17 7.49 20.36 -3.50
C ASN A 17 6.73 19.16 -2.89
N ARG A 18 5.45 19.32 -2.55
CA ARG A 18 4.65 18.30 -1.85
C ARG A 18 3.71 17.60 -2.83
N GLY A 19 3.85 16.28 -2.95
CA GLY A 19 2.99 15.43 -3.79
C GLY A 19 1.72 14.94 -3.08
N ASN A 20 1.23 15.58 -2.03
CA ASN A 20 0.12 15.02 -1.25
C ASN A 20 -1.21 15.25 -1.99
N LEU A 21 -2.05 14.22 -2.15
CA LEU A 21 -3.36 14.33 -2.82
C LEU A 21 -4.26 15.42 -2.22
N ALA A 22 -4.17 15.61 -0.91
CA ALA A 22 -4.91 16.64 -0.17
C ALA A 22 -4.51 18.10 -0.55
N ALA A 23 -3.34 18.29 -1.17
CA ALA A 23 -2.83 19.59 -1.61
C ALA A 23 -3.11 19.87 -3.10
N GLY A 24 -3.91 19.04 -3.79
CA GLY A 24 -4.18 19.19 -5.22
C GLY A 24 -3.20 18.45 -6.14
N GLY A 25 -2.31 17.64 -5.56
CA GLY A 25 -1.47 16.71 -6.34
C GLY A 25 -2.33 15.70 -7.11
N SER A 26 -1.89 15.35 -8.32
CA SER A 26 -2.57 14.33 -9.13
C SER A 26 -2.07 12.94 -8.76
N GLY A 27 -2.97 11.95 -8.72
CA GLY A 27 -2.64 10.55 -8.50
C GLY A 27 -2.67 9.79 -9.82
N VAL A 28 -1.59 9.10 -10.15
CA VAL A 28 -1.49 8.22 -11.32
C VAL A 28 -1.30 6.79 -10.82
N VAL A 29 -2.22 5.91 -11.19
CA VAL A 29 -2.05 4.48 -10.90
C VAL A 29 -1.02 3.92 -11.88
N GLN A 30 -0.05 3.17 -11.36
CA GLN A 30 0.99 2.55 -12.17
C GLN A 30 1.43 1.21 -11.55
N PRO A 31 1.99 0.29 -12.34
CA PRO A 31 2.59 -0.93 -11.81
C PRO A 31 3.72 -0.61 -10.83
N LEU A 32 3.91 -1.48 -9.84
CA LEU A 32 5.11 -1.44 -9.01
C LEU A 32 6.36 -1.66 -9.87
N SER A 33 7.40 -0.86 -9.64
CA SER A 33 8.72 -1.09 -10.19
C SER A 33 9.42 -2.26 -9.48
N ASP A 34 10.50 -2.79 -10.07
CA ASP A 34 11.35 -3.80 -9.42
C ASP A 34 11.88 -3.31 -8.06
N ARG A 35 12.13 -1.99 -7.96
CA ARG A 35 12.58 -1.38 -6.72
C ARG A 35 11.49 -1.35 -5.65
N ASP A 36 10.25 -1.04 -6.04
CA ASP A 36 9.10 -1.06 -5.13
C ASP A 36 8.85 -2.48 -4.60
N TYR A 37 8.89 -3.48 -5.48
CA TYR A 37 8.79 -4.88 -5.08
C TYR A 37 9.90 -5.26 -4.10
N TRP A 38 11.16 -4.92 -4.42
CA TRP A 38 12.27 -5.20 -3.54
C TRP A 38 12.07 -4.58 -2.15
N ILE A 39 11.65 -3.30 -2.06
CA ILE A 39 11.36 -2.64 -0.77
C ILE A 39 10.26 -3.40 -0.03
N ALA A 40 9.15 -3.71 -0.71
CA ALA A 40 8.01 -4.39 -0.10
C ALA A 40 8.37 -5.80 0.41
N GLU A 41 9.18 -6.55 -0.31
CA GLU A 41 9.70 -7.87 0.08
C GLU A 41 10.63 -7.79 1.29
N ARG A 42 11.43 -6.72 1.41
CA ARG A 42 12.32 -6.51 2.56
C ARG A 42 11.55 -6.21 3.85
N VAL A 43 10.48 -5.41 3.79
CA VAL A 43 9.72 -5.01 4.99
C VAL A 43 8.54 -5.92 5.30
N GLY A 44 7.96 -6.56 4.28
CA GLY A 44 6.76 -7.37 4.36
C GLY A 44 6.76 -8.46 5.44
N PRO A 45 7.85 -9.24 5.62
CA PRO A 45 7.94 -10.25 6.66
C PRO A 45 7.82 -9.67 8.07
N ALA A 46 8.51 -8.56 8.36
CA ALA A 46 8.48 -7.94 9.68
C ALA A 46 7.11 -7.32 10.01
N LEU A 47 6.44 -6.74 9.01
CA LEU A 47 5.06 -6.23 9.16
C LEU A 47 4.08 -7.37 9.47
N ARG A 48 4.23 -8.52 8.80
CA ARG A 48 3.41 -9.71 9.03
C ARG A 48 3.62 -10.29 10.43
N GLU A 49 4.86 -10.38 10.89
CA GLU A 49 5.21 -10.84 12.24
C GLU A 49 4.57 -9.96 13.32
N LYS A 50 4.53 -8.64 13.10
CA LYS A 50 3.86 -7.67 13.99
C LYS A 50 2.32 -7.70 13.90
N GLY A 51 1.75 -8.56 13.06
CA GLY A 51 0.30 -8.66 12.89
C GLY A 51 -0.34 -7.50 12.13
N LEU A 52 0.45 -6.69 11.41
CA LEU A 52 -0.05 -5.58 10.62
C LEU A 52 -0.64 -6.09 9.31
N LEU A 53 -1.97 -6.10 9.22
CA LEU A 53 -2.70 -6.68 8.09
C LEU A 53 -2.77 -5.75 6.87
N PHE A 54 -2.80 -4.44 7.11
CA PHE A 54 -2.93 -3.43 6.07
C PHE A 54 -1.97 -2.28 6.36
N VAL A 55 -1.05 -2.04 5.43
CA VAL A 55 0.05 -1.07 5.57
C VAL A 55 0.26 -0.38 4.24
N GLY A 56 0.41 0.95 4.26
CA GLY A 56 0.87 1.75 3.13
C GLY A 56 2.38 1.98 3.23
N LEU A 57 3.08 1.87 2.11
CA LEU A 57 4.50 2.23 2.01
C LEU A 57 4.62 3.47 1.14
N ASP A 58 5.27 4.50 1.66
CA ASP A 58 5.53 5.72 0.91
C ASP A 58 6.99 5.69 0.43
N ILE A 59 7.15 5.73 -0.89
CA ILE A 59 8.42 5.61 -1.58
C ILE A 59 8.63 6.86 -2.44
N ILE A 60 9.83 7.44 -2.38
CA ILE A 60 10.25 8.55 -3.24
C ILE A 60 11.55 8.15 -3.93
N GLY A 61 11.50 8.01 -5.26
CA GLY A 61 12.60 7.40 -6.02
C GLY A 61 12.86 5.97 -5.52
N ASP A 62 14.09 5.69 -5.10
CA ASP A 62 14.52 4.36 -4.66
C ASP A 62 14.47 4.15 -3.14
N TYR A 63 13.88 5.09 -2.41
CA TYR A 63 13.95 5.17 -0.96
C TYR A 63 12.57 5.08 -0.31
N LEU A 64 12.45 4.18 0.66
CA LEU A 64 11.32 4.14 1.58
C LEU A 64 11.42 5.32 2.56
N THR A 65 10.40 6.17 2.60
CA THR A 65 10.39 7.36 3.47
C THR A 65 9.46 7.20 4.66
N GLU A 66 8.35 6.47 4.52
CA GLU A 66 7.37 6.30 5.59
C GLU A 66 6.65 4.94 5.51
N ILE A 67 6.23 4.42 6.67
CA ILE A 67 5.41 3.21 6.79
C ILE A 67 4.11 3.59 7.52
N ASN A 68 3.01 3.61 6.77
CA ASN A 68 1.69 4.01 7.25
C ASN A 68 0.88 2.81 7.75
N VAL A 69 0.73 2.69 9.08
CA VAL A 69 0.09 1.53 9.72
C VAL A 69 -1.27 1.82 10.37
N THR A 70 -1.66 3.09 10.47
CA THR A 70 -2.87 3.50 11.20
C THR A 70 -4.11 3.56 10.30
N SER A 71 -4.05 4.37 9.24
CA SER A 71 -5.14 4.54 8.27
C SER A 71 -4.58 4.76 6.86
N PRO A 72 -3.91 3.75 6.27
CA PRO A 72 -3.40 3.86 4.90
C PRO A 72 -4.54 4.02 3.88
N THR A 73 -4.31 4.84 2.85
CA THR A 73 -5.32 5.28 1.86
C THR A 73 -4.98 4.78 0.45
N CYS A 74 -5.53 5.39 -0.61
CA CYS A 74 -5.25 5.12 -2.04
C CYS A 74 -5.79 3.79 -2.60
N MET A 75 -6.36 2.93 -1.75
CA MET A 75 -6.92 1.64 -2.16
C MET A 75 -8.02 1.78 -3.22
N ARG A 76 -8.92 2.78 -3.09
CA ARG A 76 -10.07 2.93 -3.98
C ARG A 76 -9.65 3.38 -5.39
N GLU A 77 -8.65 4.24 -5.46
CA GLU A 77 -8.08 4.76 -6.69
C GLU A 77 -7.41 3.63 -7.48
N ILE A 78 -6.57 2.84 -6.79
CA ILE A 78 -5.88 1.69 -7.39
C ILE A 78 -6.89 0.63 -7.85
N ASP A 79 -7.87 0.30 -7.00
CA ASP A 79 -8.87 -0.73 -7.33
C ASP A 79 -9.78 -0.33 -8.49
N ARG A 80 -10.16 0.96 -8.56
CA ARG A 80 -10.96 1.48 -9.68
C ARG A 80 -10.23 1.38 -11.01
N ALA A 81 -8.92 1.60 -11.03
CA ALA A 81 -8.12 1.61 -12.25
C ALA A 81 -7.75 0.19 -12.71
N GLU A 82 -7.39 -0.69 -11.78
CA GLU A 82 -6.70 -1.95 -12.09
C GLU A 82 -7.42 -3.20 -11.56
N HIS A 83 -8.62 -3.04 -10.97
CA HIS A 83 -9.45 -4.14 -10.46
C HIS A 83 -8.69 -5.09 -9.52
N THR A 84 -7.90 -4.51 -8.61
CA THR A 84 -6.94 -5.23 -7.77
C THR A 84 -7.57 -6.00 -6.61
N GLN A 85 -8.84 -5.74 -6.30
CA GLN A 85 -9.64 -6.39 -5.27
C GLN A 85 -8.97 -6.33 -3.89
N ILE A 86 -8.37 -5.18 -3.56
CA ILE A 86 -7.58 -5.01 -2.34
C ILE A 86 -8.47 -5.19 -1.10
N ALA A 87 -9.71 -4.68 -1.15
CA ALA A 87 -10.66 -4.80 -0.06
C ALA A 87 -11.00 -6.28 0.21
N GLU A 88 -11.29 -7.04 -0.84
CA GLU A 88 -11.60 -8.47 -0.77
C GLU A 88 -10.40 -9.25 -0.21
N LYS A 89 -9.18 -8.96 -0.67
CA LYS A 89 -7.94 -9.55 -0.15
C LYS A 89 -7.75 -9.27 1.35
N LEU A 90 -8.05 -8.05 1.78
CA LEU A 90 -7.96 -7.66 3.19
C LEU A 90 -9.01 -8.39 4.04
N ILE A 91 -10.28 -8.42 3.62
CA ILE A 91 -11.34 -9.14 4.33
C ILE A 91 -11.02 -10.63 4.42
N ALA A 92 -10.59 -11.26 3.32
CA ALA A 92 -10.18 -12.67 3.33
C ALA A 92 -9.00 -12.93 4.28
N CYS A 93 -8.09 -11.97 4.44
CA CYS A 93 -7.01 -12.05 5.43
C CYS A 93 -7.54 -12.00 6.87
N ILE A 94 -8.50 -11.10 7.14
CA ILE A 94 -9.16 -10.96 8.44
C ILE A 94 -9.93 -12.24 8.78
N GLU A 95 -10.73 -12.77 7.85
CA GLU A 95 -11.50 -14.00 8.03
C GLU A 95 -10.58 -15.18 8.41
N ARG A 96 -9.50 -15.40 7.66
CA ARG A 96 -8.50 -16.44 7.99
C ARG A 96 -7.92 -16.26 9.40
N LYS A 97 -7.61 -15.02 9.79
CA LYS A 97 -7.07 -14.73 11.12
C LYS A 97 -8.07 -15.03 12.23
N VAL A 98 -9.34 -14.62 12.05
CA VAL A 98 -10.43 -14.88 13.00
C VAL A 98 -10.70 -16.38 13.11
N SER A 99 -10.80 -17.10 11.99
CA SER A 99 -11.00 -18.57 12.00
C SER A 99 -9.83 -19.29 12.70
N SER A 100 -8.59 -18.86 12.48
CA SER A 100 -7.43 -19.47 13.16
C SER A 100 -7.41 -19.22 14.67
N ALA A 101 -7.92 -18.07 15.13
CA ALA A 101 -8.02 -17.75 16.54
C ALA A 101 -9.19 -18.47 17.25
N SER A 102 -10.21 -18.89 16.49
CA SER A 102 -11.39 -19.60 17.01
C SER A 102 -11.15 -21.10 17.21
N ALA A 103 -10.05 -21.63 16.66
CA ALA A 103 -9.72 -23.06 16.64
C ALA A 103 -8.64 -23.45 17.67
N GLY A 104 -8.15 -22.51 18.48
CA GLY A 104 -7.21 -22.73 19.59
C GLY A 104 -7.83 -22.33 20.92
#